data_AF-A0A2E7T8Y0-F1
#
_entry.id   AF-A0A2E7T8Y0-F1
#
_cell.length_a   1.000
_cell.length_b   1.000
_cell.length_c   1.000
_cell.angle_alpha   90.00
_cell.angle_beta   90.00
_cell.angle_gamma   90.00
#
_symmetry.space_group_name_H-M   'P 1'
#
loop_
_entity.id
_entity.type
_entity.pdbx_description
1 polymer ?
#
loop_
_entity_poly.entity_id
_entity_poly.type
_entity_poly.pdbx_seq_one_letter_code
_entity_poly.pdbx_strand_id
1 'polypeptide(L)'
;MSQDENKDTENTDDTTDPKDTKPTKAKPLPLTETLVLDIVDYLLNNKGYGYSTQISSFMVNYKPRRYTSREVVGILRNRPMFRHAQSKERRGGIRWRLDLLALSRYLEQKGFQNRAEERGIYEKIQQLKWSQLKQTIDSLEAMDTRELDDIYESIATLWS
;
A
#
# COMPACT_ATOMS: atom_id res chain seq x y z
N MET A 1 -57.60 -52.00 10.39
CA MET A 1 -58.65 -51.03 10.74
C MET A 1 -58.35 -50.56 12.15
N SER A 2 -58.11 -49.31 12.48
CA SER A 2 -57.94 -48.09 11.68
C SER A 2 -57.08 -47.12 12.50
N GLN A 3 -56.49 -46.15 11.80
CA GLN A 3 -55.70 -45.02 12.28
C GLN A 3 -56.42 -44.20 13.37
N ASP A 4 -55.65 -43.50 14.21
CA ASP A 4 -55.74 -42.04 14.27
C ASP A 4 -54.53 -41.40 14.97
N GLU A 5 -54.19 -40.22 14.45
CA GLU A 5 -53.05 -39.35 14.72
C GLU A 5 -53.16 -38.61 16.08
N ASN A 6 -52.02 -38.27 16.70
CA ASN A 6 -51.71 -36.85 16.94
C ASN A 6 -50.27 -36.61 17.38
N LYS A 7 -49.78 -35.44 16.98
CA LYS A 7 -48.39 -35.01 16.88
C LYS A 7 -48.30 -33.66 17.60
N ASP A 8 -47.60 -33.59 18.73
CA ASP A 8 -47.25 -32.33 19.42
C ASP A 8 -45.87 -32.52 20.05
N THR A 9 -44.81 -31.99 19.41
CA THR A 9 -44.15 -30.70 19.71
C THR A 9 -43.43 -30.67 21.06
N GLU A 10 -42.11 -30.90 21.04
CA GLU A 10 -41.21 -30.21 21.96
C GLU A 10 -39.84 -29.98 21.30
N ASN A 11 -39.55 -28.71 21.06
CA ASN A 11 -38.24 -28.16 20.71
C ASN A 11 -37.37 -28.10 21.98
N THR A 12 -36.15 -28.60 21.90
CA THR A 12 -34.98 -28.11 22.66
C THR A 12 -33.80 -28.33 21.71
N ASP A 13 -33.47 -27.32 20.91
CA ASP A 13 -32.46 -26.31 21.25
C ASP A 13 -31.12 -26.97 21.65
N ASP A 14 -30.45 -27.55 20.64
CA ASP A 14 -29.01 -27.80 20.72
C ASP A 14 -28.33 -26.72 19.91
N THR A 15 -28.19 -25.56 20.57
CA THR A 15 -27.43 -24.41 20.10
C THR A 15 -26.02 -24.90 19.75
N THR A 16 -25.77 -25.10 18.45
CA THR A 16 -24.44 -25.40 17.94
C THR A 16 -23.61 -24.14 18.09
N ASP A 17 -22.82 -24.08 19.18
CA ASP A 17 -21.80 -23.07 19.37
C ASP A 17 -20.99 -22.90 18.08
N PRO A 18 -20.93 -21.70 17.46
CA PRO A 18 -20.03 -21.46 16.36
C PRO A 18 -18.62 -21.53 16.93
N LYS A 19 -17.94 -22.66 16.66
CA LYS A 19 -16.51 -22.85 16.93
C LYS A 19 -15.76 -21.60 16.49
N ASP A 20 -15.25 -20.87 17.48
CA ASP A 20 -14.20 -19.88 17.32
C ASP A 20 -13.05 -20.50 16.51
N THR A 21 -13.06 -20.26 15.21
CA THR A 21 -11.93 -20.51 14.33
C THR A 21 -10.86 -19.51 14.71
N LYS A 22 -10.03 -19.89 15.71
CA LYS A 22 -8.78 -19.21 16.04
C LYS A 22 -8.08 -18.85 14.74
N PRO A 23 -7.71 -17.57 14.51
CA PRO A 23 -7.06 -17.17 13.27
C PRO A 23 -5.80 -18.01 13.12
N THR A 24 -5.80 -18.87 12.10
CA THR A 24 -4.64 -19.67 11.73
C THR A 24 -3.51 -18.70 11.46
N LYS A 25 -2.45 -18.76 12.29
CA LYS A 25 -1.27 -17.88 12.20
C LYS A 25 -0.84 -17.80 10.72
N ALA A 26 -1.09 -16.65 10.10
CA ALA A 26 -0.93 -16.49 8.67
C ALA A 26 0.51 -16.87 8.27
N LYS A 27 0.65 -17.78 7.30
CA LYS A 27 1.96 -18.24 6.81
C LYS A 27 2.85 -17.04 6.52
N PRO A 28 4.14 -17.09 6.90
CA PRO A 28 5.05 -15.97 6.67
C PRO A 28 5.10 -15.64 5.18
N LEU A 29 5.12 -14.35 4.86
CA LEU A 29 5.20 -13.90 3.48
C LEU A 29 6.48 -14.42 2.81
N PRO A 30 6.45 -14.75 1.51
CA PRO A 30 7.67 -15.03 0.77
C PRO A 30 8.66 -13.87 0.93
N LEU A 31 9.96 -14.22 0.91
CA LEU A 31 11.05 -13.25 1.08
C LEU A 31 10.90 -12.01 0.19
N THR A 32 10.69 -12.26 -1.10
CA THR A 32 10.51 -11.22 -2.12
C THR A 32 9.33 -10.32 -1.81
N GLU A 33 8.23 -10.88 -1.34
CA GLU A 33 6.99 -10.15 -1.08
C GLU A 33 7.09 -9.31 0.21
N THR A 34 7.83 -9.81 1.19
CA THR A 34 8.18 -9.02 2.37
C THR A 34 8.97 -7.77 1.96
N LEU A 35 9.97 -7.93 1.09
CA LEU A 35 10.76 -6.80 0.58
C LEU A 35 9.91 -5.82 -0.24
N VAL A 36 8.98 -6.31 -1.05
CA VAL A 36 8.03 -5.45 -1.79
C VAL A 36 7.25 -4.56 -0.81
N LEU A 37 6.65 -5.16 0.22
CA LEU A 37 5.89 -4.39 1.21
C LEU A 37 6.75 -3.45 2.04
N ASP A 38 8.01 -3.82 2.32
CA ASP A 38 8.95 -2.93 3.00
C ASP A 38 9.31 -1.70 2.14
N ILE A 39 9.49 -1.88 0.83
CA ILE A 39 9.73 -0.77 -0.12
C ILE A 39 8.48 0.12 -0.24
N VAL A 40 7.28 -0.48 -0.30
CA VAL A 40 6.02 0.28 -0.29
C VAL A 40 5.93 1.13 0.97
N ASP A 41 6.20 0.54 2.13
CA ASP A 41 6.18 1.23 3.42
C ASP A 41 7.15 2.41 3.44
N TYR A 42 8.39 2.20 2.97
CA TYR A 42 9.37 3.29 2.84
C TYR A 42 8.84 4.42 1.95
N LEU A 43 8.32 4.11 0.76
CA LEU A 43 7.84 5.15 -0.16
C LEU A 43 6.66 5.91 0.42
N LEU A 44 5.71 5.24 1.08
CA LEU A 44 4.58 5.89 1.75
C LEU A 44 5.04 6.86 2.84
N ASN A 45 6.04 6.49 3.64
CA ASN A 45 6.64 7.38 4.64
C ASN A 45 7.44 8.55 4.01
N ASN A 46 7.76 8.47 2.71
CA ASN A 46 8.53 9.47 1.96
C ASN A 46 7.67 10.13 0.86
N LYS A 47 6.41 10.45 1.18
CA LYS A 47 5.48 11.17 0.29
C LYS A 47 5.22 10.47 -1.05
N GLY A 48 5.43 9.15 -1.12
CA GLY A 48 5.29 8.35 -2.33
C GLY A 48 6.53 8.32 -3.24
N TYR A 49 7.65 8.92 -2.85
CA TYR A 49 8.86 9.03 -3.70
C TYR A 49 10.13 8.56 -3.00
N GLY A 50 11.15 8.20 -3.78
CA GLY A 50 12.48 7.92 -3.26
C GLY A 50 13.52 7.63 -4.34
N TYR A 51 14.78 7.96 -4.08
CA TYR A 51 15.89 7.59 -4.97
C TYR A 51 16.34 6.15 -4.71
N SER A 52 16.68 5.41 -5.77
CA SER A 52 17.06 3.99 -5.66
C SER A 52 18.21 3.73 -4.69
N THR A 53 19.17 4.66 -4.60
CA THR A 53 20.28 4.62 -3.66
C THR A 53 19.81 4.72 -2.22
N GLN A 54 18.95 5.70 -1.92
CA GLN A 54 18.39 5.92 -0.58
C GLN A 54 17.51 4.75 -0.14
N ILE A 55 16.60 4.30 -1.02
CA ILE A 55 15.75 3.14 -0.76
C ILE A 55 16.63 1.93 -0.46
N SER A 56 17.64 1.67 -1.30
CA SER A 56 18.56 0.56 -1.09
C SER A 56 19.33 0.66 0.22
N SER A 57 19.94 1.81 0.51
CA SER A 57 20.70 2.00 1.75
C SER A 57 19.80 1.82 2.97
N PHE A 58 18.55 2.30 2.91
CA PHE A 58 17.60 2.09 3.99
C PHE A 58 17.29 0.61 4.22
N MET A 59 16.98 -0.14 3.16
CA MET A 59 16.65 -1.56 3.29
C MET A 59 17.82 -2.40 3.75
N VAL A 60 19.04 -2.11 3.29
CA VAL A 60 20.25 -2.85 3.66
C VAL A 60 20.63 -2.60 5.12
N ASN A 61 20.49 -1.35 5.59
CA ASN A 61 21.02 -0.95 6.90
C ASN A 61 20.02 -1.11 8.05
N TYR A 62 18.72 -0.90 7.80
CA TYR A 62 17.73 -0.77 8.88
C TYR A 62 16.74 -1.91 8.96
N LYS A 63 16.66 -2.78 7.94
CA LYS A 63 15.80 -3.96 8.04
C LYS A 63 16.59 -5.09 8.73
N PRO A 64 15.94 -5.83 9.65
CA PRO A 64 16.59 -6.91 10.40
C PRO A 64 17.11 -8.03 9.50
N ARG A 65 16.57 -8.11 8.28
CA ARG A 65 17.02 -9.03 7.24
C ARG A 65 18.02 -8.34 6.33
N ARG A 66 19.12 -9.03 6.02
CA ARG A 66 20.12 -8.56 5.05
C ARG A 66 19.61 -8.68 3.62
N TYR A 67 19.04 -7.60 3.11
CA TYR A 67 18.79 -7.42 1.68
C TYR A 67 20.05 -6.90 1.00
N THR A 68 20.16 -7.13 -0.30
CA THR A 68 21.21 -6.54 -1.15
C THR A 68 20.64 -5.40 -1.99
N SER A 69 21.48 -4.44 -2.36
CA SER A 69 21.10 -3.37 -3.29
C SER A 69 20.55 -3.90 -4.61
N ARG A 70 21.07 -5.03 -5.09
CA ARG A 70 20.61 -5.67 -6.33
C ARG A 70 19.18 -6.20 -6.20
N GLU A 71 18.82 -6.79 -5.08
CA GLU A 71 17.44 -7.25 -4.82
C GLU A 71 16.47 -6.06 -4.78
N VAL A 72 16.83 -4.99 -4.07
CA VAL A 72 16.00 -3.78 -3.98
C VAL A 72 15.76 -3.17 -5.36
N VAL A 73 16.83 -2.97 -6.13
CA VAL A 73 16.73 -2.42 -7.49
C VAL A 73 15.98 -3.39 -8.43
N GLY A 74 16.15 -4.69 -8.23
CA GLY A 74 15.41 -5.72 -8.96
C GLY A 74 13.91 -5.65 -8.70
N ILE A 75 13.48 -5.43 -7.45
CA ILE A 75 12.07 -5.22 -7.12
C ILE A 75 11.54 -3.94 -7.77
N LEU A 76 12.27 -2.83 -7.65
CA LEU A 76 11.87 -1.54 -8.22
C LEU A 76 11.63 -1.65 -9.74
N ARG A 77 12.50 -2.35 -10.47
CA ARG A 77 12.36 -2.51 -11.93
C ARG A 77 11.25 -3.45 -12.36
N ASN A 78 10.98 -4.49 -11.58
CA ASN A 78 10.14 -5.63 -12.01
C ASN A 78 8.73 -5.62 -11.40
N ARG A 79 8.34 -4.58 -10.66
CA ARG A 79 7.02 -4.48 -10.05
C ARG A 79 6.30 -3.22 -10.56
N PRO A 80 5.07 -3.37 -11.10
CA PRO A 80 4.41 -2.30 -11.86
C PRO A 80 4.01 -1.09 -11.03
N MET A 81 3.93 -1.22 -9.70
CA MET A 81 3.64 -0.09 -8.82
C MET A 81 4.83 0.83 -8.58
N PHE A 82 6.05 0.44 -8.94
CA PHE A 82 7.20 1.35 -8.85
C PHE A 82 7.47 1.92 -10.24
N ARG A 83 7.32 3.23 -10.38
CA ARG A 83 7.51 3.94 -11.63
C ARG A 83 8.65 4.93 -11.52
N HIS A 84 9.33 5.23 -12.63
CA HIS A 84 10.25 6.36 -12.64
C HIS A 84 9.47 7.65 -12.48
N ALA A 85 9.99 8.54 -11.64
CA ALA A 85 9.52 9.91 -11.50
C ALA A 85 10.51 10.84 -12.18
N GLN A 86 10.01 11.94 -12.72
CA GLN A 86 10.89 12.98 -13.25
C GLN A 86 11.59 13.69 -12.08
N SER A 87 12.85 14.07 -12.29
CA SER A 87 13.58 14.87 -11.32
C SER A 87 14.48 15.85 -12.05
N LYS A 88 14.35 17.14 -11.72
CA LYS A 88 15.32 18.17 -12.13
C LYS A 88 16.61 18.06 -11.29
N GLU A 89 16.54 17.50 -10.08
CA GLU A 89 17.68 17.39 -9.17
C GLU A 89 18.65 16.26 -9.57
N ARG A 90 19.92 16.61 -9.69
CA ARG A 90 21.01 15.63 -9.88
C ARG A 90 21.39 15.00 -8.54
N ARG A 91 20.62 13.99 -8.11
CA ARG A 91 21.00 13.09 -7.01
C ARG A 91 21.47 11.74 -7.53
N GLY A 92 22.24 11.02 -6.72
CA GLY A 92 22.66 9.66 -7.07
C GLY A 92 21.48 8.69 -7.11
N GLY A 93 21.34 7.94 -8.21
CA GLY A 93 20.28 6.95 -8.39
C GLY A 93 19.06 7.47 -9.16
N ILE A 94 18.19 6.55 -9.57
CA ILE A 94 16.94 6.88 -10.30
C ILE A 94 15.87 7.24 -9.27
N ARG A 95 15.07 8.29 -9.54
CA ARG A 95 13.92 8.65 -8.70
C ARG A 95 12.74 7.74 -9.04
N TRP A 96 12.16 7.14 -8.02
CA TRP A 96 10.99 6.28 -8.11
C TRP A 96 9.79 6.93 -7.43
N ARG A 97 8.60 6.68 -7.97
CA ARG A 97 7.29 6.99 -7.38
C ARG A 97 6.46 5.73 -7.22
N LEU A 98 5.60 5.75 -6.21
CA LEU A 98 4.62 4.71 -5.95
C LEU A 98 3.32 4.98 -6.71
N ASP A 99 2.95 4.09 -7.62
CA ASP A 99 1.66 4.07 -8.29
C ASP A 99 0.64 3.35 -7.40
N LEU A 100 -0.26 4.13 -6.80
CA LEU A 100 -1.26 3.64 -5.85
C LEU A 100 -2.31 2.74 -6.50
N LEU A 101 -2.64 2.94 -7.78
CA LEU A 101 -3.62 2.11 -8.48
C LEU A 101 -3.02 0.74 -8.81
N ALA A 102 -1.78 0.72 -9.29
CA ALA A 102 -1.04 -0.53 -9.50
C ALA A 102 -0.78 -1.26 -8.18
N LEU A 103 -0.54 -0.54 -7.08
CA LEU A 103 -0.41 -1.13 -5.75
C LEU A 103 -1.70 -1.81 -5.29
N SER A 104 -2.87 -1.17 -5.44
CA SER A 104 -4.16 -1.79 -5.06
C SER A 104 -4.38 -3.11 -5.80
N ARG A 105 -4.21 -3.09 -7.13
CA ARG A 105 -4.32 -4.30 -7.96
C ARG A 105 -3.33 -5.38 -7.52
N TYR A 106 -2.12 -4.99 -7.16
CA TYR A 106 -1.10 -5.93 -6.69
C TYR A 106 -1.51 -6.61 -5.38
N LEU A 107 -1.97 -5.84 -4.40
CA LEU A 107 -2.42 -6.36 -3.10
C LEU A 107 -3.60 -7.32 -3.27
N GLU A 108 -4.54 -6.98 -4.15
CA GLU A 108 -5.69 -7.82 -4.47
C GLU A 108 -5.29 -9.13 -5.15
N GLN A 109 -4.51 -9.05 -6.24
CA GLN A 109 -4.08 -10.22 -7.00
C GLN A 109 -3.24 -11.21 -6.19
N LYS A 110 -2.47 -10.70 -5.22
CA LYS A 110 -1.63 -11.54 -4.36
C LYS A 110 -2.32 -12.01 -3.08
N GLY A 111 -3.51 -11.52 -2.77
CA GLY A 111 -4.20 -11.86 -1.53
C GLY A 111 -3.51 -11.27 -0.29
N PHE A 112 -2.92 -10.08 -0.41
CA PHE A 112 -2.14 -9.43 0.66
C PHE A 112 -2.89 -8.32 1.38
N GLN A 113 -4.22 -8.24 1.24
CA GLN A 113 -5.03 -7.20 1.87
C GLN A 113 -4.87 -7.18 3.39
N ASN A 114 -5.07 -8.32 4.06
CA ASN A 114 -4.91 -8.40 5.53
C ASN A 114 -3.49 -8.05 5.97
N ARG A 115 -2.47 -8.41 5.17
CA ARG A 115 -1.06 -8.07 5.46
C ARG A 115 -0.77 -6.59 5.29
N ALA A 116 -1.41 -5.96 4.31
CA ALA A 116 -1.32 -4.52 4.10
C ALA A 116 -2.01 -3.77 5.24
N GLU A 117 -3.14 -4.27 5.71
CA GLU A 117 -3.86 -3.75 6.88
C GLU A 117 -3.04 -3.88 8.17
N GLU A 118 -2.48 -5.07 8.46
CA GLU A 118 -1.57 -5.30 9.61
C GLU A 118 -0.37 -4.32 9.62
N ARG A 119 0.08 -3.87 8.45
CA ARG A 119 1.19 -2.93 8.27
C ARG A 119 0.75 -1.46 8.24
N GLY A 120 -0.54 -1.17 8.36
CA GLY A 120 -1.08 0.19 8.27
C GLY A 120 -0.92 0.82 6.88
N ILE A 121 -0.76 0.02 5.82
CA ILE A 121 -0.51 0.53 4.46
C ILE A 121 -1.71 1.37 3.98
N TYR A 122 -2.93 0.92 4.23
CA TYR A 122 -4.13 1.62 3.78
C TYR A 122 -4.28 3.01 4.41
N GLU A 123 -3.97 3.14 5.70
CA GLU A 123 -3.96 4.42 6.40
C GLU A 123 -2.93 5.37 5.77
N LYS A 124 -1.70 4.89 5.54
CA LYS A 124 -0.64 5.69 4.92
C LYS A 124 -0.98 6.10 3.49
N ILE A 125 -1.65 5.23 2.72
CA ILE A 125 -2.18 5.57 1.39
C ILE A 125 -3.20 6.71 1.50
N GLN A 126 -4.12 6.63 2.47
CA GLN A 126 -5.11 7.68 2.69
C GLN A 126 -4.45 9.01 3.07
N GLN A 127 -3.48 8.98 3.99
CA GLN A 127 -2.70 10.15 4.39
C GLN A 127 -1.95 10.77 3.21
N LEU A 128 -1.34 9.94 2.35
CA LEU A 128 -0.65 10.42 1.15
C LEU A 128 -1.63 11.10 0.18
N LYS A 129 -2.77 10.47 -0.12
CA LYS A 129 -3.81 11.05 -0.98
C LYS A 129 -4.30 12.38 -0.41
N TRP A 130 -4.59 12.42 0.89
CA TRP A 130 -5.04 13.62 1.57
C TRP A 130 -4.01 14.75 1.48
N SER A 131 -2.74 14.43 1.76
CA SER A 131 -1.63 15.38 1.66
C SER A 131 -1.49 15.96 0.25
N GLN A 132 -1.61 15.13 -0.79
CA GLN A 132 -1.53 15.57 -2.19
C GLN A 132 -2.71 16.46 -2.58
N LEU A 133 -3.93 16.07 -2.21
CA LEU A 133 -5.13 16.86 -2.46
C LEU A 133 -5.08 18.21 -1.75
N LYS A 134 -4.69 18.22 -0.47
CA LYS A 134 -4.55 19.45 0.30
C LYS A 134 -3.55 20.41 -0.34
N GLN A 135 -2.36 19.94 -0.68
CA GLN A 135 -1.35 20.80 -1.33
C GLN A 135 -1.81 21.30 -2.71
N THR A 136 -2.61 20.52 -3.43
CA THR A 136 -3.21 20.97 -4.69
C THR A 136 -4.21 22.09 -4.43
N ILE A 137 -5.09 21.94 -3.43
CA ILE A 137 -6.04 22.98 -3.02
C ILE A 137 -5.29 24.24 -2.60
N ASP A 138 -4.30 24.11 -1.71
CA ASP A 138 -3.49 25.25 -1.23
C ASP A 138 -2.83 25.99 -2.42
N SER A 139 -2.35 25.26 -3.43
CA SER A 139 -1.76 25.86 -4.64
C SER A 139 -2.79 26.57 -5.52
N LEU A 140 -4.03 26.08 -5.57
CA LEU A 140 -5.12 26.69 -6.32
C LEU A 140 -5.75 27.87 -5.59
N GLU A 141 -5.81 27.85 -4.25
CA GLU A 141 -6.31 28.96 -3.44
C GLU A 141 -5.33 30.13 -3.43
N ALA A 142 -4.04 29.86 -3.53
CA ALA A 142 -3.00 30.87 -3.72
C ALA A 142 -2.96 31.47 -5.15
N MET A 143 -3.92 31.13 -6.02
CA MET A 143 -3.92 31.53 -7.42
C MET A 143 -4.16 33.04 -7.59
N ASP A 144 -3.11 33.77 -7.97
CA ASP A 144 -3.24 35.06 -8.63
C ASP A 144 -3.25 34.84 -10.16
N THR A 145 -4.30 35.32 -10.82
CA THR A 145 -4.49 35.26 -12.28
C THR A 145 -3.33 35.83 -13.11
N ARG A 146 -2.42 36.60 -12.50
CA ARG A 146 -1.22 37.13 -13.14
C ARG A 146 -0.04 36.14 -13.20
N GLU A 147 -0.08 35.06 -12.42
CA GLU A 147 1.01 34.08 -12.25
C GLU A 147 0.52 32.64 -12.57
N LEU A 148 -0.34 32.50 -13.57
CA LEU A 148 -0.96 31.22 -13.94
C LEU A 148 0.06 30.11 -14.28
N ASP A 149 1.15 30.47 -14.95
CA ASP A 149 2.21 29.53 -15.33
C ASP A 149 2.94 28.95 -14.11
N ASP A 150 3.16 29.76 -13.06
CA ASP A 150 3.81 29.33 -11.83
C ASP A 150 2.94 28.34 -11.05
N ILE A 151 1.63 28.57 -11.04
CA ILE A 151 0.67 27.66 -10.41
C ILE A 151 0.55 26.37 -11.20
N TYR A 152 0.55 26.45 -12.53
CA TYR A 152 0.60 25.27 -13.39
C TYR A 152 1.87 24.45 -13.14
N GLU A 153 3.04 25.10 -13.04
CA GLU A 153 4.30 24.42 -12.70
C GLU A 153 4.25 23.79 -11.30
N SER A 154 3.69 24.47 -10.30
CA SER A 154 3.53 23.95 -8.94
C SER A 154 2.69 22.66 -8.92
N ILE A 155 1.52 22.68 -9.55
CA ILE A 155 0.63 21.52 -9.64
C ILE A 155 1.31 20.40 -10.44
N ALA A 156 1.92 20.72 -11.58
CA ALA A 156 2.65 19.73 -12.38
C ALA A 156 3.77 19.08 -11.57
N THR A 157 4.51 19.84 -10.77
CA THR A 157 5.59 19.35 -9.90
C THR A 157 5.07 18.44 -8.78
N LEU A 158 3.88 18.73 -8.24
CA LEU A 158 3.27 17.94 -7.18
C LEU A 158 2.82 16.55 -7.66
N TRP A 159 2.39 16.43 -8.92
CA TRP A 159 1.82 15.21 -9.49
C TRP A 159 2.78 14.44 -10.43
N SER A 160 4.01 14.93 -10.65
CA SER A 160 5.05 14.29 -11.48
C SER A 160 5.99 13.36 -10.70
#